data_AF-A0A7V9U5I2-F1
#
_entry.id   AF-A0A7V9U5I2-F1
#
_cell.length_a   1.000
_cell.length_b   1.000
_cell.length_c   1.000
_cell.angle_alpha   90.00
_cell.angle_beta   90.00
_cell.angle_gamma   90.00
#
_symmetry.space_group_name_H-M   'P 1'
#
loop_
_entity.id
_entity.type
_entity.pdbx_description
1 polymer ?
#
loop_
_entity_poly.entity_id
_entity_poly.type
_entity_poly.pdbx_seq_one_letter_code
_entity_poly.pdbx_strand_id
1 'polypeptide(L)'
;MTSAFSKSTTSLPRVAAAVSWILACALIVVGPAMASAQGGRISGAGISKVGKDTRKLTVAAESGGSTANGSVQFIHNSPSGMSRFRGSVSCMNVSGGTVQVSGTVEKGETVSGTLLDGKSYAITIQAGGSPQSFSLPSFGEPASAGSCSGGRAETVPVTEDGFRIQ
;
A
#
# COMPACT_ATOMS: atom_id res chain seq x y z
N MET A 1 36.40 -39.93 -71.10
CA MET A 1 36.81 -39.01 -72.19
C MET A 1 36.54 -37.59 -71.73
N THR A 2 37.35 -36.56 -71.87
CA THR A 2 38.79 -36.36 -72.12
C THR A 2 39.02 -34.89 -71.75
N SER A 3 40.15 -34.62 -71.12
CA SER A 3 40.79 -33.35 -70.75
C SER A 3 40.59 -32.13 -71.67
N ALA A 4 40.65 -30.92 -71.10
CA ALA A 4 41.68 -29.88 -71.33
C ALA A 4 41.12 -28.47 -71.02
N PHE A 5 41.66 -27.72 -70.05
CA PHE A 5 42.81 -26.78 -70.12
C PHE A 5 42.56 -25.51 -70.96
N SER A 6 42.43 -24.34 -70.31
CA SER A 6 42.99 -23.06 -70.80
C SER A 6 43.00 -21.95 -69.73
N LYS A 7 43.92 -21.00 -69.94
CA LYS A 7 44.55 -20.01 -69.02
C LYS A 7 43.83 -18.65 -68.90
N SER A 8 44.34 -17.86 -67.95
CA SER A 8 44.45 -16.37 -67.93
C SER A 8 43.19 -15.58 -67.54
N THR A 9 43.23 -14.40 -66.91
CA THR A 9 44.22 -13.55 -66.22
C THR A 9 43.41 -12.34 -65.70
N THR A 10 43.68 -11.87 -64.47
CA THR A 10 43.52 -10.50 -63.92
C THR A 10 42.18 -9.75 -64.04
N SER A 11 41.58 -9.37 -62.91
CA SER A 11 41.53 -7.96 -62.43
C SER A 11 40.53 -7.80 -61.28
N LEU A 12 41.00 -7.21 -60.19
CA LEU A 12 40.15 -6.64 -59.13
C LEU A 12 39.79 -5.20 -59.52
N PRO A 13 38.56 -4.76 -59.21
CA PRO A 13 38.39 -3.42 -58.67
C PRO A 13 37.81 -3.47 -57.26
N ARG A 14 38.48 -2.72 -56.38
CA ARG A 14 37.97 -2.26 -55.09
C ARG A 14 36.74 -1.38 -55.32
N VAL A 15 35.65 -1.67 -54.63
CA VAL A 15 34.73 -0.64 -54.16
C VAL A 15 34.43 -0.92 -52.69
N ALA A 16 34.77 0.06 -51.88
CA ALA A 16 34.66 0.06 -50.44
C ALA A 16 33.20 0.04 -49.99
N ALA A 17 32.87 -0.89 -49.10
CA ALA A 17 31.64 -0.89 -48.34
C ALA A 17 31.96 -1.39 -46.92
N ALA A 18 31.99 -0.48 -45.95
CA ALA A 18 31.72 -0.76 -44.54
C ALA A 18 31.59 0.58 -43.82
N VAL A 19 30.38 1.13 -43.96
CA VAL A 19 29.84 2.26 -43.22
C VAL A 19 29.41 1.80 -41.82
N SER A 20 29.41 2.76 -40.90
CA SER A 20 28.77 2.75 -39.58
C SER A 20 29.58 2.17 -38.42
N TRP A 21 30.44 3.04 -37.88
CA TRP A 21 30.68 3.10 -36.45
C TRP A 21 29.49 3.80 -35.79
N ILE A 22 28.64 3.05 -35.09
CA ILE A 22 27.73 3.61 -34.10
C ILE A 22 28.08 2.95 -32.78
N LEU A 23 28.97 3.59 -32.02
CA LEU A 23 29.16 3.30 -30.61
C LEU A 23 28.63 4.50 -29.82
N ALA A 24 27.30 4.56 -29.69
CA ALA A 24 26.62 5.47 -28.78
C ALA A 24 26.26 4.70 -27.50
N CYS A 25 27.23 4.61 -26.57
CA CYS A 25 26.94 4.27 -25.17
C CYS A 25 26.27 5.48 -24.51
N ALA A 26 24.94 5.58 -24.64
CA ALA A 26 24.12 6.41 -23.77
C ALA A 26 23.34 5.48 -22.83
N LEU A 27 24.01 5.03 -21.78
CA LEU A 27 23.37 4.47 -20.59
C LEU A 27 22.59 5.61 -19.92
N ILE A 28 21.34 5.80 -20.32
CA ILE A 28 20.39 6.56 -19.49
C ILE A 28 20.07 5.65 -18.31
N VAL A 29 20.78 5.90 -17.21
CA VAL A 29 20.42 5.40 -15.89
C VAL A 29 19.07 6.03 -15.56
N VAL A 30 17.98 5.34 -15.89
CA VAL A 30 16.68 5.61 -15.30
C VAL A 30 16.80 5.11 -13.86
N GLY A 31 17.31 5.97 -12.99
CA GLY A 31 17.30 5.73 -11.55
C GLY A 31 15.87 5.42 -11.11
N PRO A 32 15.68 4.54 -10.10
CA PRO A 32 14.36 4.30 -9.56
C PRO A 32 13.79 5.66 -9.17
N ALA A 33 12.61 5.98 -9.72
CA ALA A 33 11.85 7.13 -9.31
C ALA A 33 11.77 7.09 -7.78
N MET A 34 12.42 8.04 -7.12
CA MET A 34 12.13 8.33 -5.74
C MET A 34 10.66 8.76 -5.74
N ALA A 35 9.78 7.80 -5.44
CA ALA A 35 8.40 8.09 -5.11
C ALA A 35 8.49 9.10 -3.99
N SER A 36 8.19 10.36 -4.31
CA SER A 36 7.94 11.36 -3.30
C SER A 36 6.93 10.72 -2.36
N ALA A 37 7.29 10.56 -1.10
CA ALA A 37 6.32 10.28 -0.07
C ALA A 37 5.45 11.53 0.00
N GLN A 38 4.44 11.63 -0.88
CA GLN A 38 3.40 12.62 -0.76
C GLN A 38 2.76 12.34 0.60
N GLY A 39 3.06 13.21 1.56
CA GLY A 39 2.38 13.20 2.84
C GLY A 39 0.88 13.32 2.58
N GLY A 40 0.14 12.28 2.95
CA GLY A 40 -1.31 12.28 2.89
C GLY A 40 -1.86 12.46 4.30
N ARG A 41 -3.05 13.03 4.41
CA ARG A 41 -3.81 13.09 5.65
C ARG A 41 -5.11 12.34 5.49
N ILE A 42 -5.49 11.54 6.49
CA ILE A 42 -6.82 10.95 6.59
C ILE A 42 -7.50 11.45 7.87
N SER A 43 -8.77 11.81 7.74
CA SER A 43 -9.61 12.13 8.89
C SER A 43 -11.05 11.71 8.66
N GLY A 44 -11.73 11.34 9.73
CA GLY A 44 -13.16 11.08 9.70
C GLY A 44 -13.58 9.93 10.60
N ALA A 45 -14.86 9.62 10.56
CA ALA A 45 -15.45 8.45 11.20
C ALA A 45 -16.23 7.68 10.14
N GLY A 46 -16.02 6.37 10.07
CA GLY A 46 -16.86 5.46 9.29
C GLY A 46 -17.72 4.65 10.25
N ILE A 47 -19.03 4.74 10.10
CA ILE A 47 -19.98 3.92 10.85
C ILE A 47 -20.56 2.88 9.89
N SER A 48 -20.46 1.61 10.30
CA SER A 48 -21.05 0.46 9.63
C SER A 48 -22.17 -0.09 10.49
N LYS A 49 -23.41 -0.06 10.00
CA LYS A 49 -24.55 -0.76 10.60
C LYS A 49 -24.96 -1.94 9.71
N VAL A 50 -24.69 -3.16 10.18
CA VAL A 50 -25.03 -4.40 9.46
C VAL A 50 -25.85 -5.27 10.38
N GLY A 51 -27.16 -5.35 10.13
CA GLY A 51 -28.09 -6.03 11.03
C GLY A 51 -28.09 -5.42 12.43
N LYS A 52 -27.79 -6.23 13.45
CA LYS A 52 -27.67 -5.78 14.84
C LYS A 52 -26.26 -5.32 15.21
N ASP A 53 -25.29 -5.50 14.31
CA ASP A 53 -23.91 -5.10 14.56
C ASP A 53 -23.70 -3.64 14.16
N THR A 54 -23.13 -2.87 15.08
CA THR A 54 -22.66 -1.51 14.82
C THR A 54 -21.16 -1.43 15.03
N ARG A 55 -20.45 -0.93 14.03
CA ARG A 55 -19.00 -0.72 14.06
C ARG A 55 -18.71 0.74 13.75
N LYS A 56 -17.95 1.39 14.62
CA LYS A 56 -17.46 2.76 14.41
C LYS A 56 -15.94 2.74 14.39
N LEU A 57 -15.37 3.19 13.29
CA LEU A 57 -13.96 3.45 13.15
C LEU A 57 -13.76 4.96 13.03
N THR A 58 -13.01 5.57 13.95
CA THR A 58 -12.59 6.97 13.87
C THR A 58 -11.09 7.01 13.68
N VAL A 59 -10.64 7.77 12.69
CA VAL A 59 -9.21 7.92 12.38
C VAL A 59 -8.89 9.38 12.15
N ALA A 60 -7.74 9.81 12.66
CA ALA A 60 -7.14 11.08 12.34
C ALA A 60 -5.62 10.85 12.29
N ALA A 61 -5.06 10.83 11.07
CA ALA A 61 -3.64 10.58 10.88
C ALA A 61 -3.08 11.40 9.72
N GLU A 62 -1.81 11.71 9.81
CA GLU A 62 -1.03 12.41 8.80
C GLU A 62 0.29 11.67 8.57
N SER A 63 0.68 11.54 7.31
CA SER A 63 1.96 10.97 6.91
C SER A 63 2.92 12.11 6.62
N GLY A 64 4.06 12.11 7.30
CA GLY A 64 5.12 13.10 7.14
C GLY A 64 6.31 12.57 6.32
N GLY A 65 6.10 11.57 5.47
CA GLY A 65 7.17 10.87 4.75
C GLY A 65 7.29 9.41 5.20
N SER A 66 8.39 9.06 5.86
CA SER A 66 8.65 7.69 6.33
C SER A 66 7.91 7.31 7.63
N THR A 67 7.23 8.27 8.26
CA THR A 67 6.50 8.07 9.52
C THR A 67 5.12 8.72 9.44
N ALA A 68 4.16 8.13 10.14
CA ALA A 68 2.84 8.72 10.31
C ALA A 68 2.58 8.99 11.79
N ASN A 69 1.81 10.03 12.07
CA ASN A 69 1.34 10.36 13.40
C ASN A 69 -0.18 10.51 13.38
N GLY A 70 -0.82 10.13 14.48
CA GLY A 70 -2.26 10.22 14.56
C GLY A 70 -2.85 9.37 15.68
N SER A 71 -4.17 9.29 15.67
CA SER A 71 -4.94 8.46 16.58
C SER A 71 -5.99 7.67 15.84
N VAL A 72 -6.32 6.51 16.41
CA VAL A 72 -7.43 5.67 15.97
C VAL A 72 -8.30 5.33 17.17
N GLN A 73 -9.59 5.18 16.90
CA GLN A 73 -10.54 4.57 17.81
C GLN A 73 -11.42 3.60 17.05
N PHE A 74 -11.59 2.41 17.61
CA PHE A 74 -12.53 1.43 17.11
C PHE A 74 -13.52 1.05 18.21
N ILE A 75 -14.80 0.99 17.86
CA ILE A 75 -15.88 0.53 18.74
C ILE A 75 -16.72 -0.46 17.92
N HIS A 76 -16.89 -1.66 18.43
CA HIS A 76 -17.77 -2.69 17.88
C HIS A 76 -18.78 -3.07 18.94
N ASN A 77 -20.06 -2.94 18.60
CA ASN A 77 -21.18 -3.38 19.40
C ASN A 77 -21.93 -4.45 18.62
N SER A 78 -21.87 -5.69 19.10
CA SER A 78 -22.55 -6.85 18.53
C SER A 78 -23.37 -7.56 19.61
N PRO A 79 -24.34 -8.42 19.22
CA PRO A 79 -25.05 -9.28 20.17
C PRO A 79 -24.13 -10.19 20.99
N SER A 80 -22.92 -10.48 20.49
CA SER A 80 -21.89 -11.26 21.17
C SER A 80 -21.05 -10.47 22.17
N GLY A 81 -21.20 -9.14 22.23
CA GLY A 81 -20.51 -8.29 23.19
C GLY A 81 -20.03 -6.96 22.59
N MET A 82 -19.30 -6.21 23.42
CA MET A 82 -18.65 -4.97 23.03
C MET A 82 -17.14 -5.18 22.90
N SER A 83 -16.53 -4.55 21.91
CA SER A 83 -15.08 -4.47 21.80
C SER A 83 -14.69 -3.05 21.42
N ARG A 84 -13.80 -2.46 22.20
CA ARG A 84 -13.30 -1.11 21.95
C ARG A 84 -11.80 -1.04 22.14
N PHE A 85 -11.15 -0.23 21.31
CA PHE A 85 -9.79 0.20 21.56
C PHE A 85 -9.51 1.61 21.05
N ARG A 86 -8.44 2.19 21.58
CA ARG A 86 -7.82 3.44 21.16
C ARG A 86 -6.33 3.17 20.97
N GLY A 87 -5.75 3.77 19.93
CA GLY A 87 -4.34 3.60 19.64
C GLY A 87 -3.75 4.82 18.96
N SER A 88 -2.42 4.90 19.02
CA SER A 88 -1.63 5.83 18.21
C SER A 88 -1.38 5.24 16.83
N VAL A 89 -1.22 6.09 15.83
CA VAL A 89 -0.82 5.69 14.47
C VAL A 89 0.68 5.89 14.36
N SER A 90 1.40 4.87 13.88
CA SER A 90 2.84 4.94 13.60
C SER A 90 3.16 4.80 12.11
N CYS A 91 2.28 4.17 11.34
CA CYS A 91 2.43 4.06 9.89
C CYS A 91 1.11 4.32 9.17
N MET A 92 1.20 5.05 8.05
CA MET A 92 0.09 5.26 7.15
C MET A 92 0.58 5.27 5.71
N ASN A 93 -0.09 4.49 4.85
CA ASN A 93 0.15 4.46 3.42
C ASN A 93 -1.15 4.76 2.69
N VAL A 94 -1.11 5.73 1.77
CA VAL A 94 -2.23 6.13 0.93
C VAL A 94 -1.91 5.78 -0.51
N SER A 95 -2.74 4.94 -1.14
CA SER A 95 -2.57 4.53 -2.54
C SER A 95 -3.93 4.34 -3.20
N GLY A 96 -4.20 5.10 -4.27
CA GLY A 96 -5.41 4.92 -5.10
C GLY A 96 -6.75 5.03 -4.35
N GLY A 97 -6.82 5.82 -3.28
CA GLY A 97 -8.02 5.95 -2.43
C GLY A 97 -8.17 4.85 -1.36
N THR A 98 -7.23 3.90 -1.31
CA THR A 98 -7.04 2.97 -0.19
C THR A 98 -6.05 3.57 0.80
N VAL A 99 -6.36 3.49 2.08
CA VAL A 99 -5.48 3.90 3.18
C VAL A 99 -5.23 2.71 4.10
N GLN A 100 -3.96 2.35 4.27
CA GLN A 100 -3.53 1.37 5.26
C GLN A 100 -2.98 2.13 6.45
N VAL A 101 -3.49 1.82 7.64
CA VAL A 101 -3.12 2.47 8.90
C VAL A 101 -2.72 1.38 9.88
N SER A 102 -1.56 1.53 10.49
CA SER A 102 -1.11 0.66 11.56
C SER A 102 -0.50 1.44 12.71
N GLY A 103 -0.53 0.83 13.89
CA GLY A 103 -0.02 1.45 15.09
C GLY A 103 -0.14 0.58 16.31
N THR A 104 -0.07 1.20 17.48
CA THR A 104 -0.10 0.52 18.77
C THR A 104 -1.36 0.88 19.53
N VAL A 105 -2.00 -0.13 20.12
CA VAL A 105 -3.13 0.05 21.01
C VAL A 105 -2.63 0.61 22.34
N GLU A 106 -3.07 1.82 22.68
CA GLU A 106 -2.75 2.47 23.95
C GLU A 106 -3.68 1.98 25.06
N LYS A 107 -4.94 1.74 24.70
CA LYS A 107 -5.96 1.22 25.61
C LYS A 107 -7.02 0.47 24.84
N GLY A 108 -7.23 -0.78 25.17
CA GLY A 108 -8.23 -1.65 24.58
C GLY A 108 -8.89 -2.56 25.61
N GLU A 109 -10.04 -3.09 25.22
CA GLU A 109 -10.75 -4.09 25.98
C GLU A 109 -10.18 -5.49 25.71
N THR A 110 -10.62 -6.46 26.52
CA THR A 110 -10.29 -7.87 26.30
C THR A 110 -11.12 -8.41 25.15
N VAL A 111 -10.46 -8.94 24.12
CA VAL A 111 -11.13 -9.63 23.00
C VAL A 111 -10.69 -11.10 23.04
N SER A 112 -11.66 -12.01 23.11
CA SER A 112 -11.40 -13.47 23.18
C SER A 112 -10.40 -13.86 24.27
N GLY A 113 -10.48 -13.24 25.45
CA GLY A 113 -9.59 -13.51 26.58
C GLY A 113 -8.21 -12.82 26.49
N THR A 114 -7.95 -12.04 25.45
CA THR A 114 -6.67 -11.34 25.25
C THR A 114 -6.83 -9.83 25.46
N LEU A 115 -6.03 -9.26 26.36
CA LEU A 115 -5.94 -7.81 26.52
C LEU A 115 -5.25 -7.19 25.31
N LEU A 116 -5.83 -6.13 24.75
CA LEU A 116 -5.30 -5.48 23.55
C LEU A 116 -4.24 -4.41 23.86
N ASP A 117 -4.10 -3.95 25.10
CA ASP A 117 -3.12 -2.94 25.50
C ASP A 117 -1.71 -3.32 25.05
N GLY A 118 -1.03 -2.39 24.37
CA GLY A 118 0.34 -2.58 23.85
C GLY A 118 0.43 -3.46 22.60
N LYS A 119 -0.68 -4.04 22.10
CA LYS A 119 -0.66 -4.79 20.83
C LYS A 119 -0.55 -3.86 19.63
N SER A 120 0.02 -4.36 18.55
CA SER A 120 -0.10 -3.67 17.27
C SER A 120 -1.50 -3.88 16.69
N TYR A 121 -1.98 -2.90 15.94
CA TYR A 121 -3.18 -3.02 15.12
C TYR A 121 -2.88 -2.62 13.67
N ALA A 122 -3.66 -3.15 12.75
CA ALA A 122 -3.68 -2.70 11.36
C ALA A 122 -5.12 -2.66 10.81
N ILE A 123 -5.39 -1.65 9.97
CA ILE A 123 -6.70 -1.37 9.39
C ILE A 123 -6.50 -0.87 7.95
N THR A 124 -7.34 -1.36 7.04
CA THR A 124 -7.48 -0.86 5.68
C THR A 124 -8.78 -0.06 5.56
N ILE A 125 -8.71 1.13 4.96
CA ILE A 125 -9.84 2.02 4.70
C ILE A 125 -9.92 2.25 3.20
N GLN A 126 -11.06 1.96 2.59
CA GLN A 126 -11.36 2.31 1.21
C GLN A 126 -12.18 3.59 1.17
N ALA A 127 -11.49 4.73 1.10
CA ALA A 127 -12.12 6.06 1.13
C ALA A 127 -12.43 6.62 -0.26
N GLY A 128 -11.80 6.09 -1.31
CA GLY A 128 -12.07 6.48 -2.70
C GLY A 128 -13.34 5.86 -3.31
N GLY A 129 -13.89 4.81 -2.68
CA GLY A 129 -15.08 4.11 -3.16
C GLY A 129 -16.40 4.77 -2.72
N SER A 130 -17.49 4.45 -3.41
CA SER A 130 -18.87 4.79 -3.01
C SER A 130 -19.76 3.54 -3.16
N PRO A 131 -20.21 2.91 -2.06
CA PRO A 131 -19.94 3.29 -0.67
C PRO A 131 -18.48 3.06 -0.26
N GLN A 132 -18.00 3.86 0.70
CA GLN A 132 -16.71 3.62 1.35
C GLN A 132 -16.76 2.32 2.17
N SER A 133 -15.60 1.76 2.51
CA SER A 133 -15.53 0.59 3.41
C SER A 133 -14.29 0.63 4.29
N PHE A 134 -14.28 -0.17 5.35
CA PHE A 134 -13.08 -0.40 6.15
C PHE A 134 -12.99 -1.86 6.60
N SER A 135 -11.78 -2.35 6.83
CA SER A 135 -11.53 -3.69 7.32
C SER A 135 -11.78 -3.80 8.82
N LEU A 136 -12.09 -5.01 9.29
CA LEU A 136 -11.95 -5.30 10.71
C LEU A 136 -10.46 -5.21 11.14
N PRO A 137 -10.18 -4.71 12.36
CA PRO A 137 -8.82 -4.62 12.88
C PRO A 137 -8.16 -6.01 12.91
N SER A 138 -6.92 -6.10 12.46
CA SER A 138 -6.02 -7.20 12.81
C SER A 138 -5.16 -6.77 14.00
N PHE A 139 -4.82 -7.71 14.87
CA PHE A 139 -3.97 -7.46 16.03
C PHE A 139 -2.74 -8.36 15.99
N GLY A 140 -1.62 -7.85 16.46
CA GLY A 140 -0.36 -8.59 16.50
C GLY A 140 0.55 -8.12 17.62
N GLU A 141 1.80 -8.55 17.56
CA GLU A 141 2.83 -8.15 18.51
C GLU A 141 3.30 -6.71 18.25
N PRO A 142 3.73 -5.96 19.28
CA PRO A 142 4.09 -4.54 19.16
C PRO A 142 5.17 -4.26 18.12
N ALA A 143 6.10 -5.19 17.90
CA ALA A 143 7.15 -5.06 16.88
C ALA A 143 6.59 -4.88 15.45
N SER A 144 5.33 -5.25 15.20
CA SER A 144 4.67 -5.12 13.89
C SER A 144 4.03 -3.74 13.66
N ALA A 145 3.93 -2.87 14.67
CA ALA A 145 3.28 -1.56 14.54
C ALA A 145 4.01 -0.61 13.57
N GLY A 146 5.33 -0.78 13.38
CA GLY A 146 6.14 0.05 12.48
C GLY A 146 5.94 -0.27 10.99
N SER A 147 5.34 -1.41 10.65
CA SER A 147 5.10 -1.79 9.26
C SER A 147 3.72 -1.32 8.82
N CYS A 148 3.66 -0.47 7.79
CA CYS A 148 2.40 -0.15 7.11
C CYS A 148 1.80 -1.44 6.57
N SER A 149 0.76 -1.93 7.25
CA SER A 149 0.08 -3.18 6.92
C SER A 149 -1.43 -2.92 6.86
N GLY A 150 -2.12 -3.69 6.03
CA GLY A 150 -3.57 -3.69 5.96
C GLY A 150 -4.20 -4.47 7.11
N GLY A 151 -5.46 -4.16 7.41
CA GLY A 151 -6.25 -4.93 8.37
C GLY A 151 -6.70 -6.28 7.83
N ARG A 152 -7.70 -6.89 8.47
CA ARG A 152 -8.25 -8.18 8.03
C ARG A 152 -8.82 -8.07 6.61
N ALA A 153 -8.85 -9.17 5.85
CA ALA A 153 -9.47 -9.21 4.53
C ALA A 153 -10.99 -8.95 4.58
N GLU A 154 -11.62 -9.21 5.72
CA GLU A 154 -13.03 -8.93 5.99
C GLU A 154 -13.26 -7.42 6.10
N THR A 155 -14.09 -6.88 5.19
CA THR A 155 -14.44 -5.46 5.13
C THR A 155 -15.92 -5.26 5.38
N VAL A 156 -16.26 -4.09 5.92
CA VAL A 156 -17.63 -3.67 6.19
C VAL A 156 -17.92 -2.35 5.49
N PRO A 157 -19.14 -2.17 4.95
CA PRO A 157 -19.50 -0.93 4.27
C PRO A 157 -19.67 0.21 5.28
N VAL A 158 -19.25 1.40 4.91
CA VAL A 158 -19.62 2.63 5.61
C VAL A 158 -21.05 2.97 5.21
N THR A 159 -21.95 2.92 6.18
CA THR A 159 -23.38 3.24 6.00
C THR A 159 -23.68 4.67 6.45
N GLU A 160 -22.89 5.22 7.37
CA GLU A 160 -23.03 6.55 7.95
C GLU A 160 -21.66 7.19 8.17
N ASP A 161 -21.64 8.53 8.16
CA ASP A 161 -20.42 9.33 8.13
C ASP A 161 -19.49 8.95 6.95
N GLY A 162 -18.19 9.22 7.06
CA GLY A 162 -17.21 8.89 6.04
C GLY A 162 -15.81 9.37 6.38
N PHE A 163 -14.85 8.86 5.61
CA PHE A 163 -13.45 9.24 5.65
C PHE A 163 -13.13 10.25 4.55
N ARG A 164 -12.18 11.14 4.84
CA ARG A 164 -11.66 12.13 3.89
C ARG A 164 -10.15 12.01 3.83
N ILE A 165 -9.63 11.85 2.62
CA ILE A 165 -8.20 11.95 2.32
C ILE A 165 -7.92 13.39 1.86
N GLN A 166 -6.85 14.00 2.36
CA GLN A 166 -6.38 15.34 2.03
C GLN A 166 -4.90 15.31 1.67
#